data_AF-A0AAD9PL66-F1
#
_entry.id   AF-A0AAD9PL66-F1
#
_cell.length_a   1.000
_cell.length_b   1.000
_cell.length_c   1.000
_cell.angle_alpha   90.00
_cell.angle_beta   90.00
_cell.angle_gamma   90.00
#
_symmetry.space_group_name_H-M   'P 1'
#
loop_
_entity.id
_entity.type
_entity.pdbx_description
1 polymer ?
#
loop_
_entity_poly.entity_id
_entity_poly.type
_entity_poly.pdbx_seq_one_letter_code
_entity_poly.pdbx_strand_id
1 'polypeptide(L)'
;MADEQCIIIDNGSGTLKVGFANNTNPLAYIPPIFGQPRDIFREELTNSIYYGQDVQDNLNKMTVSHLVDHGHIDDFDKMEVLWRMCFDRIDSISDGASVLLTEPLNCSSNHKKCMLEIFFEKLNVEELNCSLSGLLAMYGTGKTTGTVVDIGDGITQVVPMQAGYLDPNCVRRIDFGGSELTMYLQRLLCQGGYLLTSRSDYELVKTLKEKYCFCSLDPIQDEKNGEGLEITHMLPDGQMLRDEETDSISMGVERFYVCEALFNPSIANCDTPNLPNVIWDAIQACSIEERTLLTESIHLCGGCGLFKNLDKRLQFELKNMAPAGARDKVTVLPNDNCHLLAWKGATFFSQYEIRAANPNRWITAREWEESGPDILACKTL
;
A
#
# COMPACT_ATOMS: atom_id res chain seq x y z
N MET A 1 9.14 4.64 31.16
CA MET A 1 9.01 5.84 30.31
C MET A 1 9.64 5.66 28.92
N ALA A 2 10.64 4.78 28.74
CA ALA A 2 11.00 4.22 27.41
C ALA A 2 10.35 2.84 27.16
N ASP A 3 10.12 2.04 28.21
CA ASP A 3 9.50 0.69 28.18
C ASP A 3 8.03 0.61 27.72
N GLU A 4 7.43 1.69 27.22
CA GLU A 4 6.01 1.74 26.80
C GLU A 4 5.84 2.08 25.32
N GLN A 5 6.93 2.26 24.59
CA GLN A 5 6.89 2.75 23.22
C GLN A 5 6.67 1.60 22.23
N CYS A 6 5.47 1.53 21.65
CA CYS A 6 5.16 0.56 20.61
C CYS A 6 5.86 0.91 19.29
N ILE A 7 6.43 -0.10 18.64
CA ILE A 7 6.97 -0.03 17.29
C ILE A 7 5.86 -0.39 16.31
N ILE A 8 5.80 0.32 15.19
CA ILE A 8 4.83 0.08 14.12
C ILE A 8 5.61 -0.33 12.88
N ILE A 9 5.22 -1.45 12.27
CA ILE A 9 5.74 -1.90 10.97
C ILE A 9 4.56 -2.09 10.03
N ASP A 10 4.44 -1.19 9.06
CA ASP A 10 3.44 -1.27 8.00
C ASP A 10 3.98 -2.11 6.82
N ASN A 11 3.46 -3.33 6.64
CA ASN A 11 3.88 -4.30 5.63
C ASN A 11 3.28 -3.99 4.24
N GLY A 12 3.67 -2.87 3.64
CA GLY A 12 3.22 -2.50 2.29
C GLY A 12 3.97 -3.23 1.18
N SER A 13 3.26 -3.65 0.12
CA SER A 13 3.86 -4.37 -1.04
C SER A 13 4.92 -3.57 -1.79
N GLY A 14 4.77 -2.24 -1.84
CA GLY A 14 5.76 -1.37 -2.48
C GLY A 14 6.85 -0.89 -1.52
N THR A 15 6.54 -0.75 -0.24
CA THR A 15 7.43 -0.17 0.77
C THR A 15 6.94 -0.52 2.17
N LEU A 16 7.83 -1.08 2.99
CA LEU A 16 7.66 -1.21 4.43
C LEU A 16 7.87 0.16 5.08
N LYS A 17 7.03 0.53 6.05
CA LYS A 17 7.22 1.75 6.85
C LYS A 17 7.43 1.37 8.30
N VAL A 18 8.44 1.92 8.95
CA VAL A 18 8.77 1.62 10.36
C VAL A 18 9.06 2.88 11.16
N GLY A 19 8.78 2.83 12.45
CA GLY A 19 8.88 3.95 13.39
C GLY A 19 8.12 3.65 14.68
N PHE A 20 8.07 4.62 15.58
CA PHE A 20 7.40 4.47 16.86
C PHE A 20 6.02 5.12 16.89
N ALA A 21 5.16 4.66 17.79
CA ALA A 21 3.79 5.17 17.96
C ALA A 21 3.70 6.67 18.29
N ASN A 22 4.75 7.28 18.83
CA ASN A 22 4.79 8.72 19.11
C ASN A 22 5.29 9.57 17.92
N ASN A 23 5.73 8.96 16.82
CA ASN A 23 6.16 9.68 15.63
C ASN A 23 4.98 9.93 14.68
N THR A 24 4.80 11.19 14.28
CA THR A 24 3.77 11.59 13.31
C THR A 24 3.93 10.92 11.95
N ASN A 25 5.18 10.66 11.55
CA ASN A 25 5.54 10.03 10.29
C ASN A 25 6.43 8.80 10.55
N PRO A 26 6.50 7.84 9.61
CA PRO A 26 7.49 6.77 9.67
C PRO A 26 8.90 7.34 9.76
N LEU A 27 9.77 6.67 10.52
CA LEU A 27 11.18 7.02 10.65
C LEU A 27 12.02 6.45 9.51
N ALA A 28 11.63 5.29 8.98
CA ALA A 28 12.30 4.67 7.85
C ALA A 28 11.33 3.99 6.89
N TYR A 29 11.79 3.88 5.65
CA TYR A 29 11.11 3.21 4.54
C TYR A 29 12.06 2.15 4.01
N ILE A 30 11.57 0.91 3.88
CA ILE A 30 12.39 -0.23 3.42
C ILE A 30 11.67 -0.91 2.25
N PRO A 31 12.29 -1.02 1.08
CA PRO A 31 11.74 -1.78 -0.03
C PRO A 31 11.60 -3.27 0.35
N PRO A 32 10.43 -3.91 0.20
CA PRO A 32 10.23 -5.32 0.56
C PRO A 32 10.78 -6.26 -0.53
N ILE A 33 12.08 -6.17 -0.80
CA ILE A 33 12.76 -6.91 -1.86
C ILE A 33 14.03 -7.59 -1.35
N PHE A 34 14.39 -8.68 -2.00
CA PHE A 34 15.72 -9.27 -1.90
C PHE A 34 16.33 -9.46 -3.29
N GLY A 35 17.66 -9.48 -3.34
CA GLY A 35 18.41 -9.56 -4.57
C GLY A 35 19.58 -10.53 -4.46
N GLN A 36 19.84 -11.26 -5.54
CA GLN A 36 21.04 -12.09 -5.69
C GLN A 36 21.93 -11.51 -6.80
N PRO A 37 23.25 -11.42 -6.59
CA PRO A 37 24.19 -11.03 -7.65
C PRO A 37 24.03 -11.94 -8.88
N ARG A 38 23.93 -11.35 -10.07
CA ARG A 38 24.04 -12.13 -11.32
C ARG A 38 25.45 -12.69 -11.45
N ASP A 39 25.60 -13.82 -12.13
CA ASP A 39 26.87 -14.54 -12.25
C ASP A 39 28.04 -13.64 -12.66
N ILE A 40 27.80 -12.73 -13.60
CA ILE A 40 28.80 -11.77 -14.12
C ILE A 40 29.28 -10.72 -13.10
N PHE A 41 28.52 -10.48 -12.02
CA PHE A 41 28.83 -9.46 -11.01
C PHE A 41 29.14 -10.06 -9.63
N ARG A 42 29.29 -11.39 -9.52
CA ARG A 42 29.55 -12.06 -8.24
C ARG A 42 30.86 -11.65 -7.57
N GLU A 43 31.88 -11.28 -8.36
CA GLU A 43 33.17 -10.85 -7.81
C GLU A 43 33.15 -9.40 -7.31
N GLU A 44 32.17 -8.60 -7.72
CA GLU A 44 32.01 -7.20 -7.31
C GLU A 44 31.20 -7.05 -6.00
N LEU A 45 30.47 -8.08 -5.61
CA LEU A 45 29.54 -8.07 -4.49
C LEU A 45 29.95 -9.11 -3.44
N THR A 46 30.02 -8.69 -2.19
CA THR A 46 30.53 -9.51 -1.07
C THR A 46 29.54 -10.54 -0.56
N ASN A 47 28.24 -10.22 -0.57
CA ASN A 47 27.20 -11.08 -0.02
C ASN A 47 26.51 -11.89 -1.12
N SER A 48 26.02 -13.08 -0.77
CA SER A 48 25.24 -13.91 -1.68
C SER A 48 23.80 -13.40 -1.87
N ILE A 49 23.26 -12.70 -0.87
CA ILE A 49 21.92 -12.12 -0.86
C ILE A 49 21.99 -10.71 -0.26
N TYR A 50 21.26 -9.79 -0.87
CA TYR A 50 21.06 -8.42 -0.41
C TYR A 50 19.58 -8.15 -0.18
N TYR A 51 19.27 -7.13 0.63
CA TYR A 51 17.91 -6.81 1.04
C TYR A 51 17.64 -5.30 0.97
N GLY A 52 16.39 -4.92 0.70
CA GLY A 52 15.93 -3.54 0.81
C GLY A 52 16.74 -2.55 -0.04
N GLN A 53 17.25 -1.49 0.61
CA GLN A 53 17.96 -0.41 -0.08
C GLN A 53 19.22 -0.91 -0.80
N ASP A 54 19.94 -1.87 -0.23
CA ASP A 54 21.18 -2.38 -0.85
C ASP A 54 20.90 -3.05 -2.22
N VAL A 55 19.69 -3.60 -2.39
CA VAL A 55 19.22 -4.12 -3.68
C VAL A 55 18.88 -3.00 -4.64
N GLN A 56 18.23 -1.94 -4.16
CA GLN A 56 17.91 -0.76 -4.97
C GLN A 56 19.16 -0.06 -5.50
N ASP A 57 20.20 0.04 -4.68
CA ASP A 57 21.46 0.68 -5.05
C ASP A 57 22.24 -0.12 -6.11
N ASN A 58 21.88 -1.40 -6.32
CA ASN A 58 22.58 -2.33 -7.20
C ASN A 58 21.63 -3.05 -8.19
N LEU A 59 20.49 -2.45 -8.55
CA LEU A 59 19.45 -3.10 -9.41
C LEU A 59 20.00 -3.65 -10.73
N ASN A 60 20.96 -2.95 -11.34
CA ASN A 60 21.58 -3.35 -12.60
C ASN A 60 22.44 -4.63 -12.47
N LYS A 61 22.90 -4.97 -11.25
CA LYS A 61 23.77 -6.11 -10.96
C LYS A 61 23.03 -7.34 -10.42
N MET A 62 21.75 -7.20 -10.10
CA MET A 62 21.02 -8.22 -9.34
C MET A 62 19.85 -8.85 -10.10
N THR A 63 19.52 -10.07 -9.69
CA THR A 63 18.21 -10.69 -9.90
C THR A 63 17.37 -10.39 -8.67
N VAL A 64 16.28 -9.64 -8.84
CA VAL A 64 15.46 -9.09 -7.75
C VAL A 64 14.14 -9.84 -7.65
N SER A 65 13.70 -10.10 -6.42
CA SER A 65 12.39 -10.67 -6.09
C SER A 65 11.72 -9.84 -5.00
N HIS A 66 10.40 -9.67 -5.10
CA HIS A 66 9.58 -9.05 -4.06
C HIS A 66 9.25 -10.07 -2.99
N LEU A 67 9.19 -9.63 -1.73
CA LEU A 67 8.82 -10.47 -0.58
C LEU A 67 7.35 -10.34 -0.21
N VAL A 68 6.72 -9.24 -0.64
CA VAL A 68 5.31 -8.97 -0.40
C VAL A 68 4.62 -8.79 -1.75
N ASP A 69 3.88 -9.80 -2.20
CA ASP A 69 3.13 -9.79 -3.46
C ASP A 69 1.61 -9.70 -3.18
N HIS A 70 0.97 -8.66 -3.71
CA HIS A 70 -0.43 -8.31 -3.41
C HIS A 70 -0.79 -8.40 -1.91
N GLY A 71 0.15 -8.03 -1.03
CA GLY A 71 0.02 -8.03 0.43
C GLY A 71 0.35 -9.37 1.10
N HIS A 72 0.59 -10.44 0.34
CA HIS A 72 1.00 -11.73 0.87
C HIS A 72 2.53 -11.84 0.96
N ILE A 73 3.03 -12.46 2.03
CA ILE A 73 4.45 -12.69 2.25
C ILE A 73 4.79 -14.04 1.64
N ASP A 74 5.71 -14.05 0.69
CA ASP A 74 6.09 -15.26 -0.06
C ASP A 74 7.15 -16.10 0.67
N ASP A 75 8.11 -15.44 1.32
CA ASP A 75 9.25 -16.09 1.98
C ASP A 75 9.48 -15.47 3.35
N PHE A 76 8.99 -16.16 4.38
CA PHE A 76 9.03 -15.69 5.77
C PHE A 76 10.44 -15.67 6.35
N ASP A 77 11.35 -16.54 5.90
CA ASP A 77 12.74 -16.54 6.37
C ASP A 77 13.48 -15.29 5.87
N LYS A 78 13.22 -14.89 4.62
CA LYS A 78 13.76 -13.63 4.08
C LYS A 78 13.04 -12.40 4.64
N MET A 79 11.75 -12.50 4.91
CA MET A 79 10.99 -11.43 5.55
C MET A 79 11.48 -11.17 6.98
N GLU A 80 11.87 -12.21 7.73
CA GLU A 80 12.50 -12.06 9.04
C GLU A 80 13.73 -11.16 8.98
N VAL A 81 14.58 -11.30 7.96
CA VAL A 81 15.76 -10.44 7.78
C VAL A 81 15.34 -8.98 7.58
N LEU A 82 14.31 -8.73 6.75
CA LEU A 82 13.79 -7.37 6.58
C LEU A 82 13.18 -6.80 7.86
N TRP A 83 12.46 -7.60 8.65
CA TRP A 83 11.95 -7.14 9.94
C TRP A 83 13.09 -6.81 10.91
N ARG A 84 14.17 -7.59 10.96
CA ARG A 84 15.38 -7.23 11.73
C ARG A 84 15.96 -5.89 11.27
N MET A 85 16.06 -5.68 9.95
CA MET A 85 16.48 -4.40 9.39
C MET A 85 15.53 -3.24 9.77
N CYS A 86 14.22 -3.50 9.93
CA CYS A 86 13.28 -2.48 10.42
C CYS A 86 13.67 -1.97 11.81
N PHE A 87 14.02 -2.87 12.75
CA PHE A 87 14.49 -2.47 14.08
C PHE A 87 15.83 -1.72 14.02
N ASP A 88 16.79 -2.22 13.23
CA ASP A 88 18.10 -1.58 13.06
C ASP A 88 17.98 -0.16 12.50
N ARG A 89 17.07 0.06 11.53
CA ARG A 89 16.87 1.38 10.89
C ARG A 89 16.30 2.45 11.80
N ILE A 90 15.70 2.08 12.93
CA ILE A 90 15.16 3.01 13.92
C ILE A 90 15.98 3.00 15.22
N ASP A 91 17.19 2.44 15.18
CA ASP A 91 18.11 2.31 16.32
C ASP A 91 17.43 1.63 17.53
N SER A 92 16.64 0.57 17.27
CA SER A 92 15.89 -0.17 18.28
C SER A 92 16.21 -1.67 18.22
N ILE A 93 15.71 -2.41 19.22
CA ILE A 93 15.83 -3.87 19.28
C ILE A 93 14.44 -4.49 19.38
N SER A 94 14.32 -5.74 18.94
CA SER A 94 13.06 -6.49 18.99
C SER A 94 12.77 -7.10 20.36
N ASP A 95 13.82 -7.50 21.09
CA ASP A 95 13.70 -8.18 22.38
C ASP A 95 12.94 -7.32 23.41
N GLY A 96 11.81 -7.83 23.90
CA GLY A 96 10.91 -7.14 24.83
C GLY A 96 10.06 -6.02 24.21
N ALA A 97 10.09 -5.82 22.89
CA ALA A 97 9.33 -4.75 22.25
C ALA A 97 7.83 -5.06 22.16
N SER A 98 7.00 -4.02 22.18
CA SER A 98 5.61 -4.13 21.69
C SER A 98 5.54 -3.72 20.23
N VAL A 99 4.90 -4.51 19.38
CA VAL A 99 4.88 -4.30 17.93
C VAL A 99 3.45 -4.31 17.39
N LEU A 100 3.13 -3.35 16.53
CA LEU A 100 1.97 -3.40 15.64
C LEU A 100 2.44 -3.68 14.22
N LEU A 101 1.87 -4.72 13.60
CA LEU A 101 2.04 -5.05 12.20
C LEU A 101 0.76 -4.74 11.43
N THR A 102 0.90 -4.21 10.22
CA THR A 102 -0.22 -4.22 9.28
C THR A 102 -0.27 -5.52 8.51
N GLU A 103 -1.47 -5.99 8.21
CA GLU A 103 -1.73 -7.18 7.40
C GLU A 103 -2.77 -6.88 6.31
N PRO A 104 -2.75 -7.62 5.18
CA PRO A 104 -3.80 -7.50 4.17
C PRO A 104 -5.12 -8.12 4.66
N LEU A 105 -6.21 -7.73 4.01
CA LEU A 105 -7.51 -8.39 4.14
C LEU A 105 -7.40 -9.87 3.76
N ASN A 106 -8.10 -10.72 4.52
CA ASN A 106 -8.16 -12.17 4.33
C ASN A 106 -6.80 -12.86 4.46
N CYS A 107 -5.91 -12.32 5.29
CA CYS A 107 -4.69 -13.01 5.70
C CYS A 107 -5.05 -14.38 6.32
N SER A 108 -4.50 -15.47 5.77
CA SER A 108 -4.83 -16.82 6.22
C SER A 108 -4.30 -17.07 7.63
N SER A 109 -4.96 -17.96 8.39
CA SER A 109 -4.50 -18.33 9.73
C SER A 109 -3.07 -18.86 9.72
N ASN A 110 -2.65 -19.56 8.66
CA ASN A 110 -1.28 -20.04 8.50
C ASN A 110 -0.30 -18.88 8.32
N HIS A 111 -0.65 -17.89 7.50
CA HIS A 111 0.19 -16.70 7.32
C HIS A 111 0.34 -15.94 8.65
N LYS A 112 -0.77 -15.66 9.35
CA LYS A 112 -0.74 -15.02 10.68
C LYS A 112 0.10 -15.80 11.69
N LYS A 113 -0.05 -17.14 11.69
CA LYS A 113 0.74 -18.03 12.53
C LYS A 113 2.24 -17.87 12.27
N CYS A 114 2.68 -17.87 11.00
CA CYS A 114 4.10 -17.69 10.68
C CYS A 114 4.63 -16.31 11.12
N MET A 115 3.84 -15.25 11.00
CA MET A 115 4.20 -13.94 11.54
C MET A 115 4.38 -14.02 13.07
N LEU A 116 3.40 -14.55 13.79
CA LEU A 116 3.43 -14.67 15.25
C LEU A 116 4.62 -15.52 15.74
N GLU A 117 4.86 -16.68 15.14
CA GLU A 117 6.00 -17.56 15.45
C GLU A 117 7.33 -16.80 15.31
N ILE A 118 7.53 -16.06 14.22
CA ILE A 118 8.77 -15.30 14.03
C ILE A 118 8.91 -14.20 15.08
N PHE A 119 7.85 -13.42 15.31
CA PHE A 119 7.92 -12.29 16.23
C PHE A 119 8.12 -12.74 17.69
N PHE A 120 7.41 -13.76 18.15
CA PHE A 120 7.57 -14.25 19.52
C PHE A 120 8.80 -15.13 19.71
N GLU A 121 9.06 -16.08 18.82
CA GLU A 121 10.08 -17.12 19.06
C GLU A 121 11.47 -16.76 18.55
N LYS A 122 11.57 -15.90 17.52
CA LYS A 122 12.85 -15.50 16.92
C LYS A 122 13.23 -14.05 17.21
N LEU A 123 12.25 -13.18 17.38
CA LEU A 123 12.45 -11.76 17.67
C LEU A 123 12.19 -11.42 19.16
N ASN A 124 11.64 -12.35 19.94
CA ASN A 124 11.39 -12.20 21.37
C ASN A 124 10.59 -10.93 21.73
N VAL A 125 9.57 -10.58 20.93
CA VAL A 125 8.71 -9.44 21.25
C VAL A 125 7.82 -9.76 22.45
N GLU A 126 7.50 -8.74 23.26
CA GLU A 126 6.65 -8.89 24.46
C GLU A 126 5.16 -8.90 24.08
N GLU A 127 4.76 -8.09 23.11
CA GLU A 127 3.36 -7.93 22.70
C GLU A 127 3.25 -7.66 21.20
N LEU A 128 2.28 -8.29 20.53
CA LEU A 128 2.07 -8.19 19.10
C LEU A 128 0.59 -7.93 18.76
N ASN A 129 0.34 -7.00 17.85
CA ASN A 129 -0.94 -6.84 17.17
C ASN A 129 -0.73 -6.93 15.65
N CYS A 130 -1.62 -7.65 14.96
CA CYS A 130 -1.72 -7.63 13.50
C CYS A 130 -3.07 -6.98 13.15
N SER A 131 -3.04 -5.81 12.50
CA SER A 131 -4.25 -5.05 12.18
C SER A 131 -4.39 -4.79 10.68
N LEU A 132 -5.63 -4.75 10.20
CA LEU A 132 -5.93 -4.38 8.81
C LEU A 132 -5.55 -2.93 8.51
N SER A 133 -4.83 -2.69 7.41
CA SER A 133 -4.41 -1.33 7.00
C SER A 133 -5.59 -0.37 6.86
N GLY A 134 -6.71 -0.82 6.27
CA GLY A 134 -7.90 0.02 6.08
C GLY A 134 -8.64 0.38 7.38
N LEU A 135 -8.60 -0.49 8.41
CA LEU A 135 -9.13 -0.15 9.74
C LEU A 135 -8.30 0.98 10.35
N LEU A 136 -6.98 0.83 10.34
CA LEU A 136 -6.07 1.85 10.84
C LEU A 136 -6.25 3.15 10.03
N ALA A 137 -6.37 3.06 8.71
CA ALA A 137 -6.59 4.23 7.87
C ALA A 137 -7.83 5.03 8.28
N MET A 138 -8.95 4.38 8.67
CA MET A 138 -10.10 5.13 9.18
C MET A 138 -9.75 5.87 10.48
N TYR A 139 -9.07 5.23 11.43
CA TYR A 139 -8.63 5.93 12.64
C TYR A 139 -7.70 7.09 12.32
N GLY A 140 -6.85 6.96 11.29
CA GLY A 140 -6.00 8.04 10.79
C GLY A 140 -6.79 9.24 10.25
N THR A 141 -8.05 9.06 9.85
CA THR A 141 -8.96 10.17 9.47
C THR A 141 -9.60 10.85 10.67
N GLY A 142 -9.47 10.30 11.88
CA GLY A 142 -10.15 10.77 13.09
C GLY A 142 -11.64 10.42 13.13
N LYS A 143 -12.10 9.49 12.29
CA LYS A 143 -13.50 9.03 12.25
C LYS A 143 -13.63 7.56 12.63
N THR A 144 -14.85 7.18 12.98
CA THR A 144 -15.24 5.80 13.28
C THR A 144 -16.33 5.26 12.35
N THR A 145 -16.87 6.11 11.48
CA THR A 145 -17.89 5.76 10.47
C THR A 145 -17.51 6.35 9.12
N GLY A 146 -17.59 5.53 8.08
CA GLY A 146 -17.31 5.90 6.70
C GLY A 146 -16.83 4.71 5.86
N THR A 147 -16.39 4.99 4.64
CA THR A 147 -15.78 3.98 3.76
C THR A 147 -14.34 4.38 3.45
N VAL A 148 -13.36 3.56 3.80
CA VAL A 148 -11.97 3.75 3.34
C VAL A 148 -11.78 3.05 2.00
N VAL A 149 -11.15 3.74 1.07
CA VAL A 149 -10.70 3.23 -0.23
C VAL A 149 -9.17 3.31 -0.23
N ASP A 150 -8.52 2.21 0.13
CA ASP A 150 -7.06 2.09 0.24
C ASP A 150 -6.49 1.56 -1.08
N ILE A 151 -5.84 2.42 -1.85
CA ILE A 151 -5.24 2.10 -3.15
C ILE A 151 -3.72 2.10 -2.98
N GLY A 152 -3.18 0.92 -2.65
CA GLY A 152 -1.77 0.67 -2.40
C GLY A 152 -0.96 0.42 -3.68
N ASP A 153 0.21 -0.20 -3.50
CA ASP A 153 1.06 -0.60 -4.63
C ASP A 153 0.55 -1.90 -5.25
N GLY A 154 0.40 -2.99 -4.49
CA GLY A 154 -0.12 -4.25 -5.02
C GLY A 154 -1.64 -4.40 -4.95
N ILE A 155 -2.32 -3.73 -4.01
CA ILE A 155 -3.72 -4.02 -3.69
C ILE A 155 -4.57 -2.76 -3.61
N THR A 156 -5.85 -2.93 -3.96
CA THR A 156 -6.91 -1.98 -3.61
C THR A 156 -7.90 -2.65 -2.67
N GLN A 157 -8.21 -2.00 -1.54
CA GLN A 157 -9.19 -2.46 -0.56
C GLN A 157 -10.25 -1.39 -0.29
N VAL A 158 -11.50 -1.83 -0.17
CA VAL A 158 -12.61 -0.98 0.26
C VAL A 158 -13.14 -1.49 1.58
N VAL A 159 -12.98 -0.70 2.64
CA VAL A 159 -13.33 -1.04 4.01
C VAL A 159 -14.43 -0.10 4.52
N PRO A 160 -15.71 -0.50 4.41
CA PRO A 160 -16.79 0.19 5.09
C PRO A 160 -16.75 -0.09 6.60
N MET A 161 -16.90 0.96 7.40
CA MET A 161 -16.91 0.87 8.86
C MET A 161 -18.01 1.75 9.45
N GLN A 162 -18.67 1.26 10.50
CA GLN A 162 -19.66 2.03 11.25
C GLN A 162 -19.40 1.92 12.75
N ALA A 163 -19.28 3.07 13.43
CA ALA A 163 -19.04 3.15 14.87
C ALA A 163 -17.85 2.28 15.35
N GLY A 164 -16.80 2.16 14.53
CA GLY A 164 -15.61 1.36 14.83
C GLY A 164 -15.76 -0.14 14.55
N TYR A 165 -16.92 -0.58 14.06
CA TYR A 165 -17.20 -1.95 13.66
C TYR A 165 -17.11 -2.09 12.14
N LEU A 166 -16.37 -3.09 11.68
CA LEU A 166 -16.32 -3.51 10.29
C LEU A 166 -16.87 -4.92 10.17
N ASP A 167 -17.73 -5.16 9.19
CA ASP A 167 -18.15 -6.51 8.81
C ASP A 167 -17.21 -7.03 7.71
N PRO A 168 -16.42 -8.09 7.97
CA PRO A 168 -15.53 -8.69 6.98
C PRO A 168 -16.23 -9.06 5.65
N ASN A 169 -17.52 -9.40 5.68
CA ASN A 169 -18.29 -9.74 4.48
C ASN A 169 -18.58 -8.52 3.58
N CYS A 170 -18.50 -7.32 4.14
CA CYS A 170 -18.71 -6.07 3.42
C CYS A 170 -17.42 -5.52 2.81
N VAL A 171 -16.26 -6.01 3.26
CA VAL A 171 -14.98 -5.56 2.73
C VAL A 171 -14.77 -6.12 1.32
N ARG A 172 -14.19 -5.32 0.43
CA ARG A 172 -13.78 -5.76 -0.90
C ARG A 172 -12.28 -5.57 -1.08
N ARG A 173 -11.68 -6.48 -1.84
CA ARG A 173 -10.27 -6.42 -2.24
C ARG A 173 -10.18 -6.77 -3.72
N ILE A 174 -9.33 -6.06 -4.43
CA ILE A 174 -8.86 -6.43 -5.77
C ILE A 174 -7.33 -6.36 -5.79
N ASP A 175 -6.73 -7.28 -6.53
CA ASP A 175 -5.29 -7.36 -6.75
C ASP A 175 -4.92 -6.47 -7.95
N PHE A 176 -5.15 -5.17 -7.76
CA PHE A 176 -4.89 -4.11 -8.73
C PHE A 176 -4.54 -2.82 -7.98
N GLY A 177 -3.39 -2.24 -8.28
CA GLY A 177 -2.88 -1.04 -7.61
C GLY A 177 -1.75 -0.37 -8.38
N GLY A 178 -0.89 0.32 -7.64
CA GLY A 178 0.27 1.03 -8.16
C GLY A 178 1.21 0.21 -9.03
N SER A 179 1.38 -1.09 -8.81
CA SER A 179 2.23 -1.98 -9.61
C SER A 179 1.68 -2.17 -11.02
N GLU A 180 0.40 -2.53 -11.14
CA GLU A 180 -0.25 -2.71 -12.44
C GLU A 180 -0.31 -1.39 -13.21
N LEU A 181 -0.54 -0.27 -12.51
CA LEU A 181 -0.50 1.07 -13.09
C LEU A 181 0.88 1.44 -13.63
N THR A 182 1.95 1.11 -12.89
CA THR A 182 3.34 1.33 -13.35
C THR A 182 3.65 0.46 -14.57
N MET A 183 3.27 -0.83 -14.55
CA MET A 183 3.44 -1.73 -15.69
C MET A 183 2.67 -1.24 -16.92
N TYR A 184 1.48 -0.69 -16.72
CA TYR A 184 0.69 -0.12 -17.81
C TYR A 184 1.37 1.12 -18.40
N LEU A 185 1.86 2.05 -17.58
CA LEU A 185 2.63 3.20 -18.07
C LEU A 185 3.88 2.74 -18.83
N GLN A 186 4.63 1.77 -18.30
CA GLN A 186 5.81 1.23 -18.96
C GLN A 186 5.47 0.69 -20.35
N ARG A 187 4.34 -0.02 -20.48
CA ARG A 187 3.86 -0.52 -21.77
C ARG A 187 3.52 0.61 -22.75
N LEU A 188 2.85 1.67 -22.29
CA LEU A 188 2.54 2.84 -23.12
C LEU A 188 3.81 3.53 -23.63
N LEU A 189 4.79 3.74 -22.75
CA LEU A 189 6.07 4.36 -23.12
C LEU A 189 6.87 3.49 -24.10
N CYS A 190 6.88 2.17 -23.91
CA CYS A 190 7.50 1.23 -24.85
C CYS A 190 6.82 1.26 -26.23
N GLN A 191 5.49 1.42 -26.28
CA GLN A 191 4.76 1.61 -27.54
C GLN A 191 5.09 2.95 -28.20
N GLY A 192 5.39 3.98 -27.40
CA GLY A 192 5.89 5.27 -27.85
C GLY A 192 7.36 5.28 -28.33
N GLY A 193 8.06 4.14 -28.23
CA GLY A 193 9.43 3.98 -28.74
C GLY A 193 10.53 3.96 -27.67
N TYR A 194 10.20 4.14 -26.39
CA TYR A 194 11.19 4.13 -25.31
C TYR A 194 11.54 2.70 -24.87
N LEU A 195 12.82 2.29 -24.96
CA LEU A 195 13.25 0.94 -24.59
C LEU A 195 13.36 0.75 -23.06
N LEU A 196 12.22 0.69 -22.38
CA LEU A 196 12.11 0.56 -20.91
C LEU A 196 11.75 -0.88 -20.53
N THR A 197 12.74 -1.77 -20.51
CA THR A 197 12.54 -3.23 -20.34
C THR A 197 13.20 -3.81 -19.10
N SER A 198 13.99 -3.01 -18.39
CA SER A 198 14.78 -3.43 -17.23
C SER A 198 14.08 -3.14 -15.89
N ARG A 199 14.65 -3.66 -14.80
CA ARG A 199 14.18 -3.37 -13.44
C ARG A 199 14.48 -1.93 -13.01
N SER A 200 15.63 -1.36 -13.40
CA SER A 200 15.89 0.07 -13.15
C SER A 200 14.93 0.95 -13.96
N ASP A 201 14.54 0.51 -15.15
CA ASP A 201 13.57 1.23 -15.99
C ASP A 201 12.19 1.22 -15.31
N TYR A 202 11.79 0.12 -14.68
CA TYR A 202 10.55 0.05 -13.90
C TYR A 202 10.51 1.09 -12.76
N GLU A 203 11.59 1.26 -12.00
CA GLU A 203 11.67 2.28 -10.94
C GLU A 203 11.63 3.72 -11.51
N LEU A 204 12.27 3.95 -12.66
CA LEU A 204 12.14 5.21 -13.38
C LEU A 204 10.68 5.46 -13.77
N VAL A 205 10.00 4.47 -14.37
CA VAL A 205 8.59 4.59 -14.76
C VAL A 205 7.69 4.82 -13.55
N LYS A 206 7.96 4.17 -12.41
CA LYS A 206 7.24 4.41 -11.16
C LYS A 206 7.37 5.87 -10.72
N THR A 207 8.58 6.43 -10.79
CA THR A 207 8.84 7.85 -10.50
C THR A 207 8.09 8.78 -11.47
N LEU A 208 8.08 8.44 -12.77
CA LEU A 208 7.33 9.21 -13.78
C LEU A 208 5.82 9.18 -13.51
N LYS A 209 5.29 8.00 -13.16
CA LYS A 209 3.89 7.81 -12.79
C LYS A 209 3.50 8.75 -11.65
N GLU A 210 4.23 8.67 -10.54
CA GLU A 210 3.95 9.44 -9.31
C GLU A 210 4.07 10.96 -9.55
N LYS A 211 5.03 11.37 -10.39
CA LYS A 211 5.29 12.79 -10.65
C LYS A 211 4.31 13.44 -11.63
N TYR A 212 3.86 12.70 -12.65
CA TYR A 212 3.25 13.31 -13.82
C TYR A 212 1.85 12.81 -14.17
N CYS A 213 1.44 11.63 -13.70
CA CYS A 213 0.11 11.08 -14.00
C CYS A 213 -0.99 11.74 -13.16
N PHE A 214 -2.21 11.77 -13.70
CA PHE A 214 -3.36 12.41 -13.04
C PHE A 214 -4.69 11.81 -13.53
N CYS A 215 -5.75 11.96 -12.74
CA CYS A 215 -7.10 11.60 -13.16
C CYS A 215 -7.70 12.70 -14.03
N SER A 216 -8.04 12.36 -15.28
CA SER A 216 -8.81 13.27 -16.14
C SER A 216 -10.26 13.40 -15.66
N LEU A 217 -10.80 14.62 -15.72
CA LEU A 217 -12.21 14.91 -15.46
C LEU A 217 -13.06 14.87 -16.74
N ASP A 218 -12.43 15.01 -17.91
CA ASP A 218 -13.06 14.87 -19.22
C ASP A 218 -12.05 14.21 -20.18
N PRO A 219 -11.96 12.86 -20.19
CA PRO A 219 -11.00 12.14 -21.01
C PRO A 219 -11.12 12.46 -22.50
N ILE A 220 -12.34 12.69 -23.00
CA ILE A 220 -12.60 13.00 -24.42
C ILE A 220 -12.00 14.36 -24.79
N GLN A 221 -12.11 15.35 -23.90
CA GLN A 221 -11.50 16.66 -24.12
C GLN A 221 -9.98 16.59 -23.99
N ASP A 222 -9.46 15.87 -23.00
CA ASP A 222 -8.02 15.73 -22.77
C ASP A 222 -7.33 14.99 -23.93
N GLU A 223 -7.97 13.97 -24.52
CA GLU A 223 -7.49 13.32 -25.75
C GLU A 223 -7.35 14.30 -26.93
N LYS A 224 -8.31 15.23 -27.08
CA LYS A 224 -8.27 16.23 -28.15
C LYS A 224 -7.23 17.33 -27.89
N ASN A 225 -6.82 17.52 -26.64
CA ASN A 225 -5.85 18.51 -26.22
C ASN A 225 -4.47 17.88 -25.93
N GLY A 226 -4.08 16.87 -26.70
CA GLY A 226 -2.82 16.13 -26.49
C GLY A 226 -1.58 17.03 -26.40
N GLU A 227 -1.42 18.00 -27.31
CA GLU A 227 -0.30 18.96 -27.30
C GLU A 227 -0.24 19.79 -26.00
N GLY A 228 -1.39 20.14 -25.44
CA GLY A 228 -1.48 20.89 -24.18
C GLY A 228 -1.13 20.07 -22.94
N LEU A 229 -1.01 18.74 -23.07
CA LEU A 229 -0.66 17.81 -22.01
C LEU A 229 0.78 17.31 -22.09
N GLU A 230 1.50 17.63 -23.16
CA GLU A 230 2.87 17.19 -23.34
C GLU A 230 3.81 17.76 -22.26
N ILE A 231 4.65 16.87 -21.74
CA ILE A 231 5.77 17.18 -20.88
C ILE A 231 6.97 16.35 -21.32
N THR A 232 8.17 16.85 -21.05
CA THR A 232 9.41 16.11 -21.26
C THR A 232 10.17 16.02 -19.94
N HIS A 233 10.53 14.80 -19.57
CA HIS A 233 11.38 14.50 -18.43
C HIS A 233 12.80 14.23 -18.91
N MET A 234 13.75 15.07 -18.52
CA MET A 234 15.17 14.81 -18.75
C MET A 234 15.66 13.73 -17.78
N LEU A 235 16.38 12.74 -18.28
CA LEU A 235 17.09 11.78 -17.44
C LEU A 235 18.21 12.50 -16.67
N PRO A 236 18.62 12.00 -15.48
CA PRO A 236 19.75 12.56 -14.75
C PRO A 236 21.03 12.66 -15.60
N ASP A 237 21.84 13.69 -15.37
CA ASP A 237 23.02 14.01 -16.19
C ASP A 237 23.89 12.79 -16.49
N GLY A 238 24.13 12.55 -17.79
CA GLY A 238 24.96 11.46 -18.30
C GLY A 238 24.29 10.09 -18.34
N GLN A 239 23.03 9.97 -17.91
CA GLN A 239 22.23 8.76 -18.12
C GLN A 239 21.53 8.82 -19.47
N MET A 240 21.56 7.70 -20.17
CA MET A 240 20.81 7.46 -21.40
C MET A 240 19.99 6.18 -21.21
N LEU A 241 18.92 6.05 -21.99
CA LEU A 241 18.24 4.78 -22.11
C LEU A 241 19.16 3.76 -22.80
N ARG A 242 18.69 2.51 -22.88
CA ARG A 242 19.44 1.38 -23.43
C ARG A 242 19.80 1.50 -24.91
N ASP A 243 19.17 2.43 -25.62
CA ASP A 243 19.52 2.76 -27.00
C ASP A 243 20.78 3.63 -27.10
N GLU A 244 21.30 4.13 -25.96
CA GLU A 244 22.46 5.03 -25.87
C GLU A 244 22.27 6.36 -26.63
N GLU A 245 21.02 6.70 -26.97
CA GLU A 245 20.67 7.91 -27.72
C GLU A 245 19.62 8.75 -26.99
N THR A 246 18.72 8.12 -26.24
CA THR A 246 17.62 8.81 -25.59
C THR A 246 18.01 9.31 -24.19
N ASP A 247 18.04 10.62 -24.02
CA ASP A 247 18.32 11.33 -22.76
C ASP A 247 17.07 11.90 -22.08
N SER A 248 15.89 11.70 -22.68
CA SER A 248 14.65 12.30 -22.24
C SER A 248 13.41 11.49 -22.64
N ILE A 249 12.36 11.56 -21.81
CA ILE A 249 11.09 10.85 -22.01
C ILE A 249 9.97 11.88 -22.11
N SER A 250 9.25 11.89 -23.22
CA SER A 250 8.08 12.74 -23.45
C SER A 250 6.79 11.97 -23.21
N MET A 251 5.83 12.62 -22.55
CA MET A 251 4.53 12.04 -22.21
C MET A 251 3.43 13.08 -22.40
N GLY A 252 2.33 12.70 -23.06
CA GLY A 252 1.13 13.51 -23.24
C GLY A 252 -0.08 12.81 -22.64
N VAL A 253 -0.88 12.18 -23.51
CA VAL A 253 -2.13 11.51 -23.14
C VAL A 253 -1.91 10.29 -22.24
N GLU A 254 -0.74 9.66 -22.30
CA GLU A 254 -0.36 8.50 -21.47
C GLU A 254 -0.55 8.80 -19.97
N ARG A 255 -0.33 10.06 -19.58
CA ARG A 255 -0.38 10.52 -18.19
C ARG A 255 -1.75 10.35 -17.54
N PHE A 256 -2.83 10.52 -18.30
CA PHE A 256 -4.17 10.32 -17.76
C PHE A 256 -4.69 8.91 -18.03
N TYR A 257 -4.25 8.24 -19.12
CA TYR A 257 -4.62 6.84 -19.38
C TYR A 257 -4.26 5.93 -18.21
N VAL A 258 -3.12 6.14 -17.55
CA VAL A 258 -2.74 5.37 -16.36
C VAL A 258 -3.84 5.42 -15.30
N CYS A 259 -4.33 6.63 -14.95
CA CYS A 259 -5.40 6.75 -13.98
C CYS A 259 -6.76 6.25 -14.51
N GLU A 260 -7.00 6.35 -15.82
CA GLU A 260 -8.21 5.82 -16.45
C GLU A 260 -8.33 4.30 -16.25
N ALA A 261 -7.21 3.58 -16.07
CA ALA A 261 -7.24 2.15 -15.78
C ALA A 261 -7.90 1.81 -14.43
N LEU A 262 -8.02 2.76 -13.48
CA LEU A 262 -8.82 2.57 -12.27
C LEU A 262 -10.34 2.55 -12.57
N PHE A 263 -10.77 3.21 -13.65
CA PHE A 263 -12.17 3.34 -14.07
C PHE A 263 -12.53 2.37 -15.21
N ASN A 264 -11.54 1.97 -15.99
CA ASN A 264 -11.63 0.98 -17.05
C ASN A 264 -10.39 0.07 -17.08
N PRO A 265 -10.31 -0.94 -16.19
CA PRO A 265 -9.13 -1.82 -16.08
C PRO A 265 -8.78 -2.59 -17.36
N SER A 266 -9.73 -2.77 -18.27
CA SER A 266 -9.52 -3.48 -19.53
C SER A 266 -8.45 -2.83 -20.42
N ILE A 267 -8.26 -1.50 -20.34
CA ILE A 267 -7.23 -0.79 -21.12
C ILE A 267 -5.81 -1.15 -20.66
N ALA A 268 -5.68 -1.58 -19.39
CA ALA A 268 -4.43 -2.10 -18.83
C ALA A 268 -4.24 -3.60 -19.12
N ASN A 269 -5.20 -4.26 -19.79
CA ASN A 269 -5.31 -5.72 -19.92
C ASN A 269 -5.50 -6.44 -18.58
N CYS A 270 -6.22 -5.81 -17.64
CA CYS A 270 -6.54 -6.39 -16.35
C CYS A 270 -8.02 -6.78 -16.30
N ASP A 271 -8.31 -8.03 -15.95
CA ASP A 271 -9.67 -8.56 -15.78
C ASP A 271 -10.10 -8.42 -14.32
N THR A 272 -10.32 -7.17 -13.89
CA THR A 272 -10.78 -6.82 -12.55
C THR A 272 -11.92 -5.80 -12.64
N PRO A 273 -12.87 -5.78 -11.69
CA PRO A 273 -13.88 -4.73 -11.66
C PRO A 273 -13.25 -3.34 -11.52
N ASN A 274 -13.90 -2.33 -12.09
CA ASN A 274 -13.46 -0.94 -11.92
C ASN A 274 -13.67 -0.44 -10.48
N LEU A 275 -12.91 0.57 -10.09
CA LEU A 275 -12.88 1.11 -8.74
C LEU A 275 -14.27 1.58 -8.23
N PRO A 276 -15.08 2.35 -8.99
CA PRO A 276 -16.43 2.71 -8.56
C PRO A 276 -17.32 1.50 -8.24
N ASN A 277 -17.27 0.45 -9.07
CA ASN A 277 -18.04 -0.78 -8.84
C ASN A 277 -17.60 -1.48 -7.56
N VAL A 278 -16.29 -1.63 -7.32
CA VAL A 278 -15.79 -2.26 -6.09
C VAL A 278 -16.23 -1.50 -4.84
N ILE A 279 -16.22 -0.16 -4.90
CA ILE A 279 -16.66 0.68 -3.78
C ILE A 279 -18.16 0.52 -3.55
N TRP A 280 -18.94 0.59 -4.62
CA TRP A 280 -20.39 0.45 -4.53
C TRP A 280 -20.79 -0.94 -4.03
N ASP A 281 -20.16 -2.00 -4.51
CA ASP A 281 -20.40 -3.39 -4.09
C ASP A 281 -20.08 -3.62 -2.61
N ALA A 282 -19.04 -2.97 -2.07
CA ALA A 282 -18.72 -3.00 -0.65
C ALA A 282 -19.84 -2.35 0.18
N ILE A 283 -20.27 -1.15 -0.21
CA ILE A 283 -21.33 -0.41 0.48
C ILE A 283 -22.68 -1.13 0.36
N GLN A 284 -22.98 -1.74 -0.79
CA GLN A 284 -24.23 -2.49 -1.00
C GLN A 284 -24.29 -3.81 -0.21
N ALA A 285 -23.14 -4.34 0.23
CA ALA A 285 -23.13 -5.49 1.13
C ALA A 285 -23.46 -5.11 2.58
N CYS A 286 -23.24 -3.87 2.99
CA CYS A 286 -23.62 -3.37 4.31
C CYS A 286 -25.15 -3.30 4.49
N SER A 287 -25.58 -3.21 5.74
CA SER A 287 -26.99 -3.05 6.10
C SER A 287 -27.56 -1.75 5.50
N ILE A 288 -28.83 -1.78 5.08
CA ILE A 288 -29.46 -0.68 4.32
C ILE A 288 -29.40 0.64 5.10
N GLU A 289 -29.53 0.56 6.42
CA GLU A 289 -29.52 1.68 7.36
C GLU A 289 -28.18 2.43 7.38
N GLU A 290 -27.10 1.74 7.05
CA GLU A 290 -25.72 2.23 7.17
C GLU A 290 -25.25 2.90 5.87
N ARG A 291 -25.78 2.45 4.73
CA ARG A 291 -25.28 2.81 3.38
C ARG A 291 -25.22 4.31 3.16
N THR A 292 -26.22 5.05 3.64
CA THR A 292 -26.24 6.51 3.50
C THR A 292 -25.02 7.15 4.19
N LEU A 293 -24.76 6.78 5.45
CA LEU A 293 -23.63 7.29 6.21
C LEU A 293 -22.29 6.89 5.59
N LEU A 294 -22.21 5.66 5.07
CA LEU A 294 -21.02 5.13 4.39
C LEU A 294 -20.71 5.88 3.09
N THR A 295 -21.74 6.27 2.32
CA THR A 295 -21.57 7.07 1.08
C THR A 295 -21.30 8.55 1.34
N GLU A 296 -21.75 9.09 2.47
CA GLU A 296 -21.51 10.48 2.88
C GLU A 296 -20.07 10.73 3.35
N SER A 297 -19.27 9.68 3.54
CA SER A 297 -17.92 9.78 4.10
C SER A 297 -16.98 8.75 3.50
N ILE A 298 -16.61 8.93 2.23
CA ILE A 298 -15.64 8.08 1.53
C ILE A 298 -14.25 8.72 1.62
N HIS A 299 -13.27 7.97 2.12
CA HIS A 299 -11.92 8.43 2.38
C HIS A 299 -10.90 7.71 1.49
N LEU A 300 -10.13 8.47 0.72
CA LEU A 300 -9.01 7.91 -0.03
C LEU A 300 -7.82 7.64 0.89
N CYS A 301 -7.19 6.47 0.74
CA CYS A 301 -5.98 6.02 1.42
C CYS A 301 -5.02 5.40 0.40
N GLY A 302 -3.74 5.27 0.78
CA GLY A 302 -2.72 4.62 -0.03
C GLY A 302 -2.01 5.57 -0.99
N GLY A 303 -0.90 5.10 -1.57
CA GLY A 303 -0.04 5.91 -2.44
C GLY A 303 -0.75 6.40 -3.70
N CYS A 304 -1.58 5.55 -4.32
CA CYS A 304 -2.34 5.92 -5.51
C CYS A 304 -3.51 6.87 -5.19
N GLY A 305 -3.88 7.01 -3.91
CA GLY A 305 -4.81 8.05 -3.47
C GLY A 305 -4.33 9.49 -3.72
N LEU A 306 -3.04 9.67 -4.05
CA LEU A 306 -2.42 10.97 -4.32
C LEU A 306 -2.59 11.46 -5.76
N PHE A 307 -3.15 10.66 -6.66
CA PHE A 307 -3.38 11.12 -8.04
C PHE A 307 -4.25 12.37 -8.06
N LYS A 308 -3.77 13.41 -8.74
CA LYS A 308 -4.49 14.67 -8.88
C LYS A 308 -5.88 14.41 -9.48
N ASN A 309 -6.90 15.03 -8.87
CA ASN A 309 -8.33 14.93 -9.23
C ASN A 309 -8.99 13.56 -9.03
N LEU A 310 -8.32 12.57 -8.44
CA LEU A 310 -8.92 11.25 -8.20
C LEU A 310 -10.20 11.35 -7.35
N ASP A 311 -10.16 12.18 -6.30
CA ASP A 311 -11.30 12.51 -5.45
C ASP A 311 -12.51 13.00 -6.25
N LYS A 312 -12.29 13.97 -7.15
CA LYS A 312 -13.35 14.58 -7.97
C LYS A 312 -13.90 13.61 -9.00
N ARG A 313 -13.04 12.90 -9.73
CA ARG A 313 -13.46 11.90 -10.72
C ARG A 313 -14.23 10.78 -10.05
N LEU A 314 -13.71 10.23 -8.95
CA LEU A 314 -14.36 9.16 -8.23
C LEU A 314 -15.72 9.59 -7.66
N GLN A 315 -15.81 10.79 -7.08
CA GLN A 315 -17.08 11.32 -6.60
C GLN A 315 -18.11 11.43 -7.73
N PHE A 316 -17.71 11.90 -8.92
CA PHE A 316 -18.59 11.99 -10.08
C PHE A 316 -19.15 10.61 -10.48
N GLU A 317 -18.30 9.59 -10.59
CA GLU A 317 -18.73 8.24 -10.94
C GLU A 317 -19.69 7.65 -9.90
N LEU A 318 -19.35 7.75 -8.62
CA LEU A 318 -20.20 7.24 -7.53
C LEU A 318 -21.54 7.97 -7.44
N LYS A 319 -21.58 9.27 -7.74
CA LYS A 319 -22.85 10.03 -7.85
C LYS A 319 -23.74 9.52 -8.97
N ASN A 320 -23.16 9.11 -10.10
CA ASN A 320 -23.92 8.55 -11.22
C ASN A 320 -24.48 7.16 -10.89
N MET A 321 -23.74 6.37 -10.10
CA MET A 321 -24.20 5.07 -9.60
C MET A 321 -25.28 5.18 -8.51
N ALA A 322 -25.27 6.26 -7.73
CA ALA A 322 -26.18 6.41 -6.61
C ALA A 322 -27.65 6.64 -7.03
N PRO A 323 -28.63 6.12 -6.25
CA PRO A 323 -30.04 6.42 -6.43
C PRO A 323 -30.30 7.92 -6.35
N ALA A 324 -31.31 8.41 -7.08
CA ALA A 324 -31.59 9.84 -7.24
C ALA A 324 -31.64 10.61 -5.89
N GLY A 325 -32.24 10.04 -4.84
CA GLY A 325 -32.33 10.67 -3.52
C GLY A 325 -31.03 10.67 -2.68
N ALA A 326 -30.00 9.96 -3.12
CA ALA A 326 -28.71 9.84 -2.43
C ALA A 326 -27.54 10.48 -3.19
N ARG A 327 -27.72 10.88 -4.46
CA ARG A 327 -26.65 11.44 -5.30
C ARG A 327 -25.95 12.64 -4.65
N ASP A 328 -26.73 13.56 -4.09
CA ASP A 328 -26.16 14.78 -3.50
C ASP A 328 -25.40 14.52 -2.21
N LYS A 329 -25.59 13.35 -1.60
CA LYS A 329 -24.96 12.94 -0.35
C LYS A 329 -23.60 12.27 -0.55
N VAL A 330 -23.38 11.64 -1.70
CA VAL A 330 -22.12 10.95 -2.00
C VAL A 330 -20.96 11.94 -1.94
N THR A 331 -20.03 11.69 -1.01
CA THR A 331 -18.90 12.58 -0.76
C THR A 331 -17.61 11.78 -0.68
N VAL A 332 -16.67 12.12 -1.56
CA VAL A 332 -15.29 11.62 -1.51
C VAL A 332 -14.42 12.71 -0.93
N LEU A 333 -13.76 12.42 0.18
CA LEU A 333 -12.99 13.36 0.96
C LEU A 333 -11.51 13.24 0.55
N PRO A 334 -10.93 14.31 -0.03
CA PRO A 334 -9.51 14.33 -0.34
C PRO A 334 -8.69 14.35 0.95
N ASN A 335 -7.47 13.82 0.88
CA ASN A 335 -6.49 13.94 1.95
C ASN A 335 -5.09 14.01 1.34
N ASP A 336 -4.43 15.16 1.49
CA ASP A 336 -3.09 15.40 0.95
C ASP A 336 -2.04 14.41 1.47
N ASN A 337 -2.32 13.75 2.60
CA ASN A 337 -1.46 12.74 3.22
C ASN A 337 -2.17 11.37 3.30
N CYS A 338 -3.02 11.04 2.32
CA CYS A 338 -3.76 9.77 2.27
C CYS A 338 -2.86 8.53 2.37
N HIS A 339 -1.65 8.59 1.80
CA HIS A 339 -0.61 7.56 1.88
C HIS A 339 -0.07 7.30 3.30
N LEU A 340 -0.33 8.19 4.26
CA LEU A 340 0.06 8.07 5.67
C LEU A 340 -1.11 7.78 6.60
N LEU A 341 -2.34 7.59 6.09
CA LEU A 341 -3.50 7.40 6.96
C LEU A 341 -3.41 6.12 7.79
N ALA A 342 -3.03 4.99 7.17
CA ALA A 342 -2.82 3.74 7.91
C ALA A 342 -1.77 3.92 9.02
N TRP A 343 -0.66 4.64 8.72
CA TRP A 343 0.36 4.98 9.70
C TRP A 343 -0.19 5.82 10.87
N LYS A 344 -0.92 6.90 10.57
CA LYS A 344 -1.52 7.78 11.59
C LYS A 344 -2.55 7.06 12.46
N GLY A 345 -3.28 6.12 11.86
CA GLY A 345 -4.17 5.23 12.61
C GLY A 345 -3.43 4.29 13.53
N ALA A 346 -2.34 3.70 13.03
CA ALA A 346 -1.46 2.83 13.81
C ALA A 346 -0.84 3.57 14.99
N THR A 347 -0.38 4.81 14.81
CA THR A 347 0.19 5.62 15.89
C THR A 347 -0.82 5.91 16.99
N PHE A 348 -2.08 6.21 16.63
CA PHE A 348 -3.17 6.35 17.58
C PHE A 348 -3.48 5.02 18.28
N PHE A 349 -3.65 3.94 17.52
CA PHE A 349 -4.07 2.64 18.05
C PHE A 349 -2.99 1.97 18.93
N SER A 350 -1.73 2.35 18.73
CA SER A 350 -0.57 1.83 19.47
C SER A 350 -0.21 2.64 20.71
N GLN A 351 -0.93 3.73 21.02
CA GLN A 351 -0.74 4.46 22.28
C GLN A 351 -1.07 3.54 23.47
N TYR A 352 -0.30 3.66 24.55
CA TYR A 352 -0.43 2.80 25.72
C TYR A 352 -1.88 2.74 26.26
N GLU A 353 -2.55 3.88 26.39
CA GLU A 353 -3.92 3.95 26.91
C GLU A 353 -4.93 3.23 26.00
N ILE A 354 -4.74 3.31 24.69
CA ILE A 354 -5.61 2.65 23.71
C ILE A 354 -5.36 1.14 23.70
N ARG A 355 -4.10 0.72 23.80
CA ARG A 355 -3.72 -0.70 23.93
C ARG A 355 -4.29 -1.32 25.20
N ALA A 356 -4.08 -0.66 26.34
CA ALA A 356 -4.58 -1.09 27.64
C ALA A 356 -6.12 -1.17 27.68
N ALA A 357 -6.82 -0.32 26.92
CA ALA A 357 -8.27 -0.37 26.77
C ALA A 357 -8.76 -1.48 25.82
N ASN A 358 -7.88 -2.07 25.00
CA ASN A 358 -8.22 -3.06 23.98
C ASN A 358 -7.37 -4.35 24.09
N PRO A 359 -7.28 -5.01 25.27
CA PRO A 359 -6.39 -6.15 25.49
C PRO A 359 -6.74 -7.37 24.62
N ASN A 360 -7.97 -7.46 24.11
CA ASN A 360 -8.40 -8.54 23.21
C ASN A 360 -7.88 -8.39 21.78
N ARG A 361 -7.24 -7.26 21.45
CA ARG A 361 -6.63 -7.00 20.14
C ARG A 361 -5.12 -7.21 20.14
N TRP A 362 -4.51 -7.47 21.29
CA TRP A 362 -3.06 -7.67 21.39
C TRP A 362 -2.78 -9.05 21.97
N ILE A 363 -1.74 -9.70 21.48
CA ILE A 363 -1.26 -10.98 21.99
C ILE A 363 0.02 -10.71 22.77
N THR A 364 0.11 -11.22 23.99
CA THR A 364 1.34 -11.18 24.78
C THR A 364 2.19 -12.42 24.55
N ALA A 365 3.50 -12.33 24.77
CA ALA A 365 4.41 -13.47 24.71
C ALA A 365 3.94 -14.61 25.61
N ARG A 366 3.45 -14.27 26.81
CA ARG A 366 2.87 -15.25 27.74
C ARG A 366 1.65 -15.97 27.18
N GLU A 367 0.70 -15.25 26.57
CA GLU A 367 -0.47 -15.88 25.95
C GLU A 367 -0.07 -16.80 24.78
N TRP A 368 0.96 -16.40 24.02
CA TRP A 368 1.53 -17.23 22.95
C TRP A 368 2.20 -18.49 23.51
N GLU A 369 2.97 -18.40 24.59
CA GLU A 369 3.57 -19.57 25.24
C GLU A 369 2.52 -20.55 25.78
N GLU A 370 1.42 -20.03 26.33
CA GLU A 370 0.35 -20.84 26.92
C GLU A 370 -0.55 -21.51 25.87
N SER A 371 -0.88 -20.81 24.78
CA SER A 371 -1.90 -21.24 23.81
C SER A 371 -1.38 -21.49 22.39
N GLY A 372 -0.16 -21.05 22.08
CA GLY A 372 0.41 -21.11 20.74
C GLY A 372 -0.55 -20.54 19.67
N PRO A 373 -0.61 -21.16 18.48
CA PRO A 373 -1.47 -20.70 17.39
C PRO A 373 -2.97 -20.63 17.70
N ASP A 374 -3.45 -21.39 18.69
CA ASP A 374 -4.87 -21.42 19.05
C ASP A 374 -5.36 -20.07 19.61
N ILE A 375 -4.43 -19.19 20.05
CA ILE A 375 -4.75 -17.82 20.50
C ILE A 375 -5.46 -17.00 19.42
N LEU A 376 -5.24 -17.30 18.14
CA LEU A 376 -5.88 -16.64 17.00
C LEU A 376 -7.41 -16.80 17.01
N ALA A 377 -7.93 -17.87 17.62
CA ALA A 377 -9.38 -18.08 17.76
C ALA A 377 -9.98 -17.25 18.91
N CYS A 378 -9.14 -16.81 19.86
CA CYS A 378 -9.55 -16.12 21.08
C CYS A 378 -9.44 -14.60 20.97
N LYS A 379 -8.67 -14.09 20.00
CA LYS A 379 -8.40 -12.66 19.82
C LYS A 379 -9.17 -12.10 18.62
N THR A 380 -9.51 -10.82 18.70
CA THR A 380 -10.11 -10.08 17.58
C THR A 380 -9.02 -9.21 16.96
N LEU A 381 -8.15 -9.85 16.16
CA LEU A 381 -7.05 -9.20 15.46
C LEU A 381 -7.53 -8.54 14.17
#